data_AF-A0A7C5U6H4-F1
#
_entry.id   AF-A0A7C5U6H4-F1
#
_cell.length_a   1.000
_cell.length_b   1.000
_cell.length_c   1.000
_cell.angle_alpha   90.00
_cell.angle_beta   90.00
_cell.angle_gamma   90.00
#
_symmetry.space_group_name_H-M   'P 1'
#
loop_
_entity.id
_entity.type
_entity.pdbx_description
1 polymer ?
#
loop_
_entity_poly.entity_id
_entity_poly.type
_entity_poly.pdbx_seq_one_letter_code
_entity_poly.pdbx_strand_id
1 'polypeptide(L)'
;MRLKIFFIILLFYLFTTYQLFAFINFGAGYSFSNENNWMLRIGYESDVFVANADYFIDTTWNVNAGFFFKTQMSFYIGPMINILNKFSTSNMKITYGPAFTLSYDQLEAKVGLLSDFSQGFQLTNFSENLYTQIRYYVPDPPGMKMRDKLYVELRYFSSHITILIGLLEP
;
A
#
# COMPACT_ATOMS: atom_id res chain seq x y z
N MET A 1 34.34 3.61 -5.55
CA MET A 1 33.91 2.67 -4.48
C MET A 1 33.43 3.36 -3.21
N ARG A 2 34.17 4.35 -2.67
CA ARG A 2 33.81 5.08 -1.43
C ARG A 2 32.47 5.84 -1.47
N LEU A 3 32.11 6.43 -2.61
CA LEU A 3 30.83 7.15 -2.76
C LEU A 3 29.60 6.24 -2.65
N LYS A 4 29.68 4.99 -3.15
CA LYS A 4 28.59 4.01 -3.08
C LYS A 4 28.36 3.54 -1.63
N ILE A 5 29.44 3.31 -0.89
CA ILE A 5 29.38 2.91 0.52
C ILE A 5 28.85 4.05 1.38
N PHE A 6 29.28 5.30 1.12
CA PHE A 6 28.73 6.47 1.78
C PHE A 6 27.24 6.63 1.52
N PHE A 7 26.78 6.42 0.28
CA PHE A 7 25.36 6.48 -0.07
C PHE A 7 24.54 5.38 0.62
N ILE A 8 25.08 4.16 0.73
CA ILE A 8 24.45 3.05 1.46
C ILE A 8 24.37 3.35 2.96
N ILE A 9 25.44 3.89 3.56
CA ILE A 9 25.45 4.27 4.98
C ILE A 9 24.50 5.43 5.24
N LEU A 10 24.43 6.43 4.34
CA LEU A 10 23.48 7.54 4.44
C LEU A 10 22.03 7.04 4.32
N LEU A 11 21.76 6.15 3.36
CA LEU A 11 20.45 5.49 3.22
C LEU A 11 20.09 4.70 4.48
N PHE A 12 21.04 3.92 5.01
CA PHE A 12 20.85 3.14 6.25
C PHE A 12 20.60 4.05 7.45
N TYR A 13 21.37 5.14 7.59
CA TYR A 13 21.20 6.11 8.66
C TYR A 13 19.82 6.79 8.60
N LEU A 14 19.42 7.28 7.41
CA LEU A 14 18.09 7.83 7.18
C LEU A 14 16.99 6.80 7.49
N PHE A 15 17.20 5.52 7.14
CA PHE A 15 16.29 4.42 7.49
C PHE A 15 16.16 4.25 9.00
N THR A 16 17.29 4.20 9.74
CA THR A 16 17.29 3.95 11.19
C THR A 16 16.71 5.11 12.00
N THR A 17 16.89 6.36 11.56
CA THR A 17 16.32 7.52 12.27
C THR A 17 14.81 7.69 12.06
N TYR A 18 14.26 7.18 10.95
CA TYR A 18 12.82 7.20 10.68
C TYR A 18 12.06 6.01 11.27
N GLN A 19 12.76 4.95 11.71
CA GLN A 19 12.15 3.75 12.29
C GLN A 19 11.47 3.96 13.66
N LEU A 20 11.64 5.11 14.31
CA LEU A 20 11.05 5.37 15.63
C LEU A 20 9.51 5.53 15.63
N PHE A 21 8.86 5.57 14.45
CA PHE A 21 7.41 5.75 14.31
C PHE A 21 6.83 4.94 13.14
N ALA A 22 7.31 3.72 12.94
CA ALA A 22 6.83 2.85 11.87
C ALA A 22 6.08 1.64 12.40
N PHE A 23 5.04 1.25 11.68
CA PHE A 23 4.21 0.10 11.97
C PHE A 23 4.51 -1.02 10.96
N ILE A 24 4.62 -2.25 11.45
CA ILE A 24 4.63 -3.43 10.60
C ILE A 24 3.18 -3.82 10.35
N ASN A 25 2.83 -4.00 9.07
CA ASN A 25 1.49 -4.37 8.63
C ASN A 25 1.45 -5.86 8.31
N PHE A 26 0.58 -6.61 8.96
CA PHE A 26 0.28 -7.99 8.59
C PHE A 26 -1.20 -8.13 8.29
N GLY A 27 -1.55 -9.00 7.33
CA GLY A 27 -2.97 -9.22 7.06
C GLY A 27 -3.25 -10.47 6.26
N ALA A 28 -4.52 -10.83 6.24
CA ALA A 28 -5.06 -11.87 5.39
C ALA A 28 -6.37 -11.38 4.78
N GLY A 29 -6.66 -11.81 3.56
CA GLY A 29 -7.79 -11.31 2.82
C GLY A 29 -8.20 -12.21 1.68
N TYR A 30 -9.22 -11.77 0.97
CA TYR A 30 -9.75 -12.43 -0.20
C TYR A 30 -9.93 -11.41 -1.33
N SER A 31 -9.52 -11.80 -2.52
CA SER A 31 -9.66 -10.98 -3.72
C SER A 31 -10.65 -11.61 -4.69
N PHE A 32 -11.61 -10.80 -5.11
CA PHE A 32 -12.57 -11.09 -6.15
C PHE A 32 -12.06 -10.54 -7.49
N SER A 33 -11.87 -11.42 -8.47
CA SER A 33 -11.43 -11.07 -9.82
C SER A 33 -11.83 -12.18 -10.80
N ASN A 34 -11.24 -12.23 -12.00
CA ASN A 34 -11.40 -13.39 -12.89
C ASN A 34 -10.88 -14.69 -12.25
N GLU A 35 -9.86 -14.57 -11.39
CA GLU A 35 -9.34 -15.65 -10.57
C GLU A 35 -9.46 -15.21 -9.11
N ASN A 36 -10.52 -15.67 -8.43
CA ASN A 36 -10.69 -15.35 -7.02
C ASN A 36 -9.61 -16.05 -6.20
N ASN A 37 -9.03 -15.35 -5.22
CA ASN A 37 -7.92 -15.92 -4.47
C ASN A 37 -7.78 -15.37 -3.04
N TRP A 38 -7.24 -16.21 -2.17
CA TRP A 38 -6.76 -15.80 -0.85
C TRP A 38 -5.49 -14.97 -0.99
N MET A 39 -5.34 -14.01 -0.07
CA MET A 39 -4.22 -13.10 0.00
C MET A 39 -3.63 -13.10 1.40
N LEU A 40 -2.31 -13.03 1.48
CA LEU A 40 -1.54 -12.66 2.67
C LEU A 40 -0.84 -11.33 2.42
N ARG A 41 -0.78 -10.46 3.43
CA ARG A 41 -0.07 -9.19 3.39
C ARG A 41 1.04 -9.16 4.43
N ILE A 42 2.18 -8.63 4.01
CA ILE A 42 3.20 -8.06 4.89
C ILE A 42 3.55 -6.65 4.40
N GLY A 43 3.79 -5.72 5.31
CA GLY A 43 4.06 -4.35 4.94
C GLY A 43 4.70 -3.55 6.05
N TYR A 44 5.02 -2.32 5.70
CA TYR A 44 5.65 -1.31 6.53
C TYR A 44 4.92 0.01 6.27
N GLU A 45 4.45 0.65 7.33
CA GLU A 45 3.70 1.91 7.25
C GLU A 45 4.25 2.92 8.24
N SER A 46 4.35 4.17 7.81
CA SER A 46 4.74 5.32 8.62
C SER A 46 3.94 6.52 8.13
N ASP A 47 4.03 7.66 8.83
CA ASP A 47 3.31 8.88 8.47
C ASP A 47 3.59 9.38 7.03
N VAL A 48 4.76 9.04 6.47
CA VAL A 48 5.25 9.58 5.19
C VAL A 48 5.46 8.48 4.15
N PHE A 49 5.62 7.22 4.55
CA PHE A 49 5.93 6.11 3.65
C PHE A 49 5.10 4.89 3.98
N VAL A 50 4.53 4.27 2.95
CA VAL A 50 3.76 3.02 3.02
C VAL A 50 4.33 2.06 1.98
N ALA A 51 4.55 0.82 2.36
CA ALA A 51 4.89 -0.28 1.46
C ALA A 51 4.22 -1.57 1.90
N ASN A 52 3.40 -2.15 1.05
CA ASN A 52 2.65 -3.38 1.30
C ASN A 52 2.93 -4.39 0.18
N ALA A 53 3.33 -5.60 0.56
CA ALA A 53 3.47 -6.75 -0.30
C ALA A 53 2.30 -7.72 -0.05
N ASP A 54 1.47 -7.90 -1.08
CA ASP A 54 0.37 -8.85 -1.08
C ASP A 54 0.78 -10.09 -1.90
N TYR A 55 0.70 -11.26 -1.27
CA TYR A 55 0.86 -12.55 -1.92
C TYR A 55 -0.51 -13.19 -2.10
N PHE A 56 -0.92 -13.38 -3.36
CA PHE A 56 -2.13 -14.11 -3.72
C PHE A 56 -1.73 -15.56 -4.00
N ILE A 57 -2.30 -16.50 -3.25
CA ILE A 57 -1.84 -17.89 -3.18
C ILE A 57 -1.73 -18.52 -4.57
N ASP A 58 -0.50 -18.81 -5.00
CA ASP A 58 -0.18 -19.49 -6.26
C ASP A 58 -0.58 -18.75 -7.55
N THR A 59 -1.02 -17.48 -7.49
CA THR A 59 -1.39 -16.71 -8.69
C THR A 59 -0.47 -15.53 -8.96
N THR A 60 -0.24 -14.70 -7.94
CA THR A 60 0.32 -13.36 -8.12
C THR A 60 1.01 -12.87 -6.87
N TRP A 61 2.04 -12.05 -7.04
CA TRP A 61 2.45 -11.11 -5.99
C TRP A 61 2.25 -9.67 -6.47
N ASN A 62 1.93 -8.80 -5.52
CA ASN A 62 1.64 -7.39 -5.74
C ASN A 62 2.34 -6.55 -4.68
N VAL A 63 3.17 -5.59 -5.07
CA VAL A 63 3.82 -4.65 -4.15
C VAL A 63 3.33 -3.25 -4.44
N ASN A 64 2.61 -2.69 -3.48
CA ASN A 64 2.18 -1.31 -3.42
C ASN A 64 3.17 -0.54 -2.54
N ALA A 65 3.69 0.58 -3.02
CA ALA A 65 4.42 1.51 -2.18
C ALA A 65 4.09 2.97 -2.53
N GLY A 66 4.19 3.87 -1.56
CA GLY A 66 3.95 5.28 -1.78
C GLY A 66 4.64 6.16 -0.74
N PHE A 67 5.00 7.36 -1.18
CA PHE A 67 5.47 8.44 -0.32
C PHE A 67 4.41 9.53 -0.28
N PHE A 68 4.02 9.96 0.91
CA PHE A 68 2.88 10.83 1.13
C PHE A 68 3.25 12.04 1.98
N PHE A 69 2.78 13.22 1.58
CA PHE A 69 3.03 14.48 2.26
C PHE A 69 1.71 15.03 2.80
N LYS A 70 1.70 15.38 4.10
CA LYS A 70 0.55 16.04 4.72
C LYS A 70 0.43 17.47 4.19
N THR A 71 -0.75 17.83 3.71
CA THR A 71 -1.08 19.18 3.25
C THR A 71 -1.62 20.04 4.39
N GLN A 72 -1.69 21.36 4.17
CA GLN A 72 -2.29 22.30 5.13
C GLN A 72 -3.78 22.04 5.38
N MET A 73 -4.47 21.38 4.45
CA MET A 73 -5.87 20.98 4.56
C MET A 73 -6.04 19.61 5.24
N SER A 74 -4.99 19.09 5.90
CA SER A 74 -5.00 17.82 6.67
C SER A 74 -5.26 16.54 5.87
N PHE A 75 -5.14 16.56 4.54
CA PHE A 75 -5.07 15.35 3.72
C PHE A 75 -3.63 15.06 3.28
N TYR A 76 -3.37 13.83 2.84
CA TYR A 76 -2.07 13.41 2.32
C TYR A 76 -2.10 13.26 0.80
N ILE A 77 -1.01 13.64 0.15
CA ILE A 77 -0.84 13.46 -1.30
C ILE A 77 0.60 13.06 -1.61
N GLY A 78 0.79 12.22 -2.63
CA GLY A 78 2.13 11.96 -3.13
C GLY A 78 2.19 10.83 -4.15
N PRO A 79 3.41 10.47 -4.60
CA PRO A 79 3.59 9.42 -5.58
C PRO A 79 3.35 8.03 -4.98
N MET A 80 2.75 7.18 -5.79
CA MET A 80 2.52 5.78 -5.51
C MET A 80 2.99 4.94 -6.70
N ILE A 81 3.57 3.78 -6.40
CA ILE A 81 3.97 2.76 -7.35
C ILE A 81 3.29 1.45 -6.97
N ASN A 82 2.91 0.67 -7.98
CA ASN A 82 2.44 -0.68 -7.79
C ASN A 82 3.12 -1.62 -8.79
N ILE A 83 3.63 -2.74 -8.29
CA ILE A 83 4.31 -3.78 -9.06
C ILE A 83 3.49 -5.06 -8.94
N LEU A 84 2.92 -5.51 -10.04
CA LEU A 84 2.17 -6.76 -10.13
C LEU A 84 2.98 -7.77 -10.93
N ASN A 85 3.06 -9.01 -10.46
CA ASN A 85 3.66 -10.10 -11.23
C ASN A 85 2.79 -11.36 -11.16
N LYS A 86 2.34 -11.80 -12.33
CA LYS A 86 1.52 -13.00 -12.52
C LYS A 86 2.41 -14.21 -12.79
N PHE A 87 2.36 -15.22 -11.91
CA PHE A 87 3.21 -16.40 -12.02
C PHE A 87 2.94 -17.20 -13.30
N SER A 88 1.67 -17.35 -13.67
CA SER A 88 1.24 -18.12 -14.86
C SER A 88 1.82 -17.61 -16.18
N THR A 89 2.05 -16.30 -16.28
CA THR A 89 2.53 -15.65 -17.51
C THR A 89 3.95 -15.11 -17.37
N SER A 90 4.55 -15.16 -16.18
CA SER A 90 5.79 -14.47 -15.84
C SER A 90 5.81 -12.99 -16.26
N ASN A 91 4.62 -12.37 -16.30
CA ASN A 91 4.46 -11.00 -16.74
C ASN A 91 4.48 -10.05 -15.54
N MET A 92 5.41 -9.10 -15.57
CA MET A 92 5.55 -8.05 -14.58
C MET A 92 4.98 -6.74 -15.14
N LYS A 93 3.98 -6.20 -14.45
CA LYS A 93 3.37 -4.90 -14.74
C LYS A 93 3.75 -3.92 -13.64
N ILE A 94 4.35 -2.80 -14.02
CA ILE A 94 4.67 -1.70 -13.10
C ILE A 94 3.73 -0.54 -13.43
N THR A 95 3.03 -0.03 -12.44
CA THR A 95 2.16 1.14 -12.56
C THR A 95 2.57 2.20 -11.55
N TYR A 96 2.42 3.47 -11.91
CA TYR A 96 2.82 4.58 -11.04
C TYR A 96 1.92 5.79 -11.27
N GLY A 97 1.79 6.64 -10.25
CA GLY A 97 1.03 7.86 -10.38
C GLY A 97 0.77 8.54 -9.04
N PRO A 98 0.04 9.65 -9.05
CA PRO A 98 -0.36 10.32 -7.82
C PRO A 98 -1.42 9.52 -7.08
N ALA A 99 -1.35 9.56 -5.75
CA ALA A 99 -2.39 9.12 -4.86
C ALA A 99 -2.68 10.19 -3.81
N PHE A 100 -3.95 10.26 -3.43
CA PHE A 100 -4.53 11.14 -2.43
C PHE A 100 -5.11 10.28 -1.32
N THR A 101 -4.88 10.65 -0.07
CA THR A 101 -5.42 9.96 1.11
C THR A 101 -6.07 10.98 2.04
N LEU A 102 -7.31 10.68 2.44
CA LEU A 102 -8.07 11.39 3.46
C LEU A 102 -8.22 10.47 4.67
N SER A 103 -7.96 10.99 5.87
CA SER A 103 -8.19 10.27 7.12
C SER A 103 -9.12 11.09 8.00
N TYR A 104 -10.17 10.46 8.53
CA TYR A 104 -11.13 11.06 9.43
C TYR A 104 -11.53 10.04 10.50
N ASP A 105 -11.21 10.32 11.76
CA ASP A 105 -11.37 9.41 12.89
C ASP A 105 -10.81 8.00 12.62
N GLN A 106 -11.65 6.97 12.59
CA GLN A 106 -11.29 5.58 12.30
C GLN A 106 -11.29 5.24 10.80
N LEU A 107 -11.62 6.17 9.91
CA LEU A 107 -11.74 5.91 8.49
C LEU A 107 -10.57 6.54 7.72
N GLU A 108 -9.98 5.78 6.82
CA GLU A 108 -9.02 6.24 5.84
C GLU A 108 -9.54 5.89 4.44
N ALA A 109 -9.56 6.86 3.54
CA ALA A 109 -9.90 6.68 2.14
C ALA A 109 -8.74 7.15 1.27
N LYS A 110 -8.32 6.31 0.33
CA LYS A 110 -7.21 6.58 -0.59
C LYS A 110 -7.66 6.36 -2.02
N VAL A 111 -7.32 7.29 -2.89
CA VAL A 111 -7.64 7.26 -4.31
C VAL A 111 -6.39 7.62 -5.10
N GLY A 112 -6.04 6.83 -6.10
CA GLY A 112 -4.89 7.06 -6.97
C GLY A 112 -5.23 6.82 -8.43
N LEU A 113 -4.48 7.49 -9.30
CA LEU A 113 -4.54 7.29 -10.75
C LEU A 113 -3.17 6.80 -11.21
N LEU A 114 -3.03 5.48 -11.34
CA LEU A 114 -1.78 4.80 -11.65
C LEU A 114 -1.76 4.42 -13.12
N SER A 115 -0.72 4.83 -13.84
CA SER A 115 -0.51 4.49 -15.25
C SER A 115 0.59 3.47 -15.42
N ASP A 116 0.51 2.67 -16.49
CA ASP A 116 1.54 1.70 -16.84
C ASP A 116 2.87 2.39 -17.16
N PHE A 117 3.95 1.92 -16.53
CA PHE A 117 5.30 2.43 -16.76
C PHE A 117 5.77 2.24 -18.20
N SER A 118 5.37 1.14 -18.84
CA SER A 118 5.80 0.78 -20.20
C SER A 118 5.10 1.57 -21.29
N GLN A 119 3.89 2.08 -21.03
CA GLN A 119 3.06 2.76 -22.03
C GLN A 119 2.96 4.28 -21.84
N GLY A 120 3.55 4.82 -20.77
CA GLY A 120 3.40 6.22 -20.38
C GLY A 120 2.01 6.53 -19.81
N PHE A 121 1.77 7.79 -19.43
CA PHE A 121 0.49 8.21 -18.87
C PHE A 121 -0.57 8.29 -19.98
N GLN A 122 -1.49 7.32 -20.02
CA GLN A 122 -2.62 7.28 -20.95
C GLN A 122 -3.94 7.23 -20.17
N LEU A 123 -4.78 8.26 -20.33
CA LEU A 123 -6.10 8.38 -19.69
C LEU A 123 -7.18 7.50 -20.32
N THR A 124 -6.85 6.74 -21.36
CA THR A 124 -7.80 5.96 -22.16
C THR A 124 -8.46 4.82 -21.38
N ASN A 125 -7.79 4.27 -20.35
CA ASN A 125 -8.31 3.19 -19.50
C ASN A 125 -8.46 3.62 -18.03
N PHE A 126 -9.31 4.62 -17.76
CA PHE A 126 -9.49 5.17 -16.41
C PHE A 126 -9.82 4.11 -15.34
N SER A 127 -10.67 3.13 -15.64
CA SER A 127 -11.05 2.07 -14.69
C SER A 127 -9.87 1.16 -14.31
N GLU A 128 -8.97 0.88 -15.25
CA GLU A 128 -7.78 0.04 -14.99
C GLU A 128 -6.70 0.80 -14.23
N ASN A 129 -6.67 2.12 -14.40
CA ASN A 129 -5.72 3.03 -13.77
C ASN A 129 -6.18 3.50 -12.39
N LEU A 130 -7.47 3.38 -12.08
CA LEU A 130 -8.04 3.81 -10.81
C LEU A 130 -7.66 2.83 -9.70
N TYR A 131 -6.98 3.36 -8.69
CA TYR A 131 -6.75 2.71 -7.42
C TYR A 131 -7.68 3.33 -6.38
N THR A 132 -8.44 2.53 -5.65
CA THR A 132 -9.17 3.00 -4.46
C THR A 132 -8.97 2.05 -3.30
N GLN A 133 -8.91 2.62 -2.10
CA GLN A 133 -8.81 1.88 -0.85
C GLN A 133 -9.64 2.61 0.20
N ILE A 134 -10.43 1.87 0.96
CA ILE A 134 -11.09 2.33 2.18
C ILE A 134 -10.61 1.41 3.29
N ARG A 135 -10.12 1.99 4.37
CA ARG A 135 -9.65 1.28 5.55
C ARG A 135 -10.37 1.80 6.77
N TYR A 136 -10.90 0.89 7.58
CA TYR A 136 -11.53 1.17 8.84
C TYR A 136 -10.70 0.58 9.97
N TYR A 137 -10.26 1.42 10.90
CA TYR A 137 -9.54 1.02 12.11
C TYR A 137 -10.53 0.65 13.20
N VAL A 138 -10.50 -0.61 13.65
CA VAL A 138 -11.40 -1.08 14.70
C VAL A 138 -11.02 -0.37 16.01
N PRO A 139 -11.97 0.29 16.69
CA PRO A 139 -11.67 0.96 17.95
C PRO A 139 -11.31 -0.06 19.03
N ASP A 140 -10.44 0.36 19.94
CA ASP A 140 -10.09 -0.45 21.11
C ASP A 140 -11.36 -0.78 21.92
N PRO A 141 -11.50 -2.02 22.42
CA PRO A 141 -12.57 -2.36 23.34
C PRO A 141 -12.54 -1.47 24.59
N PRO A 142 -13.70 -1.07 25.14
CA PRO A 142 -13.75 -0.25 26.35
C PRO A 142 -12.94 -0.86 27.49
N GLY A 143 -11.99 -0.10 28.04
CA GLY A 143 -11.15 -0.54 29.16
C GLY A 143 -9.90 -1.34 28.77
N MET A 144 -9.64 -1.56 27.48
CA MET A 144 -8.39 -2.15 26.98
C MET A 144 -7.72 -1.16 26.02
N LYS A 145 -6.37 -1.10 26.03
CA LYS A 145 -5.59 -0.42 25.00
C LYS A 145 -4.82 -1.47 24.25
N MET A 146 -5.14 -1.71 22.97
CA MET A 146 -4.38 -2.64 22.17
C MET A 146 -3.08 -1.98 21.74
N ARG A 147 -1.98 -2.75 21.79
CA ARG A 147 -0.71 -2.30 21.22
C ARG A 147 -0.83 -2.24 19.69
N ASP A 148 -1.47 -3.25 19.13
CA ASP A 148 -1.63 -3.42 17.69
C ASP A 148 -2.99 -2.90 17.27
N LYS A 149 -3.05 -2.21 16.13
CA LYS A 149 -4.32 -1.70 15.60
C LYS A 149 -4.90 -2.68 14.59
N LEU A 150 -6.06 -3.22 14.90
CA LEU A 150 -6.86 -4.02 13.97
C LEU A 150 -7.55 -3.11 12.96
N TYR A 151 -7.55 -3.51 11.69
CA TYR A 151 -8.26 -2.79 10.64
C TYR A 151 -8.91 -3.74 9.63
N VAL A 152 -9.93 -3.23 8.95
CA VAL A 152 -10.56 -3.85 7.79
C VAL A 152 -10.34 -2.94 6.59
N GLU A 153 -9.88 -3.49 5.49
CA GLU A 153 -9.58 -2.76 4.26
C GLU A 153 -10.39 -3.34 3.08
N LEU A 154 -11.05 -2.45 2.36
CA LEU A 154 -11.64 -2.73 1.05
C LEU A 154 -10.83 -1.98 0.00
N ARG A 155 -10.37 -2.68 -1.03
CA ARG A 155 -9.52 -2.10 -2.07
C ARG A 155 -10.00 -2.50 -3.45
N TYR A 156 -9.94 -1.57 -4.40
CA TYR A 156 -10.13 -1.83 -5.82
C TYR A 156 -8.90 -1.37 -6.61
N PHE A 157 -8.37 -2.25 -7.44
CA PHE A 157 -7.33 -1.90 -8.39
C PHE A 157 -7.27 -2.90 -9.55
N SER A 158 -7.13 -2.40 -10.79
CA SER A 158 -6.95 -3.24 -11.99
C SER A 158 -8.02 -4.34 -12.14
N SER A 159 -9.28 -4.04 -11.81
CA SER A 159 -10.42 -4.98 -11.81
C SER A 159 -10.38 -6.07 -10.72
N HIS A 160 -9.56 -5.91 -9.67
CA HIS A 160 -9.60 -6.73 -8.47
C HIS A 160 -10.30 -5.97 -7.36
N ILE A 161 -11.29 -6.58 -6.69
CA ILE A 161 -11.84 -6.11 -5.42
C ILE A 161 -11.25 -6.98 -4.32
N THR A 162 -10.51 -6.40 -3.37
CA THR A 162 -9.92 -7.10 -2.23
C THR A 162 -10.60 -6.67 -0.95
N ILE A 163 -10.96 -7.64 -0.10
CA ILE A 163 -11.29 -7.43 1.31
C ILE A 163 -10.16 -8.02 2.14
N LEU A 164 -9.61 -7.24 3.07
CA LEU A 164 -8.48 -7.63 3.91
C LEU A 164 -8.79 -7.28 5.36
N ILE A 165 -8.38 -8.17 6.27
CA ILE A 165 -8.27 -7.87 7.70
C ILE A 165 -6.79 -7.83 8.03
N GLY A 166 -6.34 -6.77 8.70
CA GLY A 166 -4.95 -6.62 9.05
C GLY A 166 -4.70 -6.03 10.43
N LEU A 167 -3.47 -6.16 10.88
CA LEU A 167 -2.92 -5.68 12.13
C LEU A 167 -1.75 -4.76 11.83
N LEU A 168 -1.71 -3.61 12.49
CA LEU A 168 -0.58 -2.69 12.51
C LEU A 168 0.12 -2.78 13.86
N GLU A 169 1.31 -3.37 13.87
CA GLU A 169 2.15 -3.54 15.07
C GLU A 169 3.21 -2.41 15.14
N PRO A 170 3.28 -1.64 16.24
CA PRO A 170 4.30 -0.61 16.46
C PRO A 170 5.67 -1.15 16.92
#